data_AF-A0A316TBS7-F1
#
_entry.id   AF-A0A316TBS7-F1
#
_cell.length_a   1.000
_cell.length_b   1.000
_cell.length_c   1.000
_cell.angle_alpha   90.00
_cell.angle_beta   90.00
_cell.angle_gamma   90.00
#
_symmetry.space_group_name_H-M   'P 1'
#
loop_
_entity.id
_entity.type
_entity.pdbx_description
1 polymer ?
#
loop_
_entity_poly.entity_id
_entity_poly.type
_entity_poly.pdbx_seq_one_letter_code
_entity_poly.pdbx_strand_id
1 'polypeptide(L)' 'MTRSPEDDKRIESRAELLPEESRAGSDDPEAQAEAILEESDERIDDPEGTRRDSTQTPGP' A
#
# COMPACT_ATOMS: atom_id res chain seq x y z
N MET A 1 6.13 14.70 -4.23
CA MET A 1 5.38 14.64 -5.50
C MET A 1 3.94 15.06 -5.21
N THR A 2 3.23 15.68 -6.15
CA THR A 2 1.83 16.08 -5.93
C THR A 2 0.93 14.92 -6.32
N ARG A 3 -0.06 14.56 -5.48
CA ARG A 3 -1.07 13.54 -5.84
C ARG A 3 -1.77 13.90 -7.14
N SER A 4 -1.98 12.90 -7.98
CA SER A 4 -2.78 12.99 -9.20
C SER A 4 -4.24 12.63 -8.91
N PRO A 5 -5.20 13.06 -9.75
CA PRO A 5 -6.60 12.68 -9.60
C PRO A 5 -6.86 11.17 -9.69
N GLU A 6 -5.94 10.41 -10.28
CA GLU A 6 -5.98 8.94 -10.29
C GLU A 6 -5.54 8.35 -8.94
N ASP A 7 -4.56 8.97 -8.29
CA ASP A 7 -4.11 8.59 -6.95
C ASP A 7 -5.23 8.80 -5.94
N ASP A 8 -5.93 9.93 -6.00
CA ASP A 8 -7.05 10.24 -5.11
C ASP A 8 -8.17 9.18 -5.21
N LYS A 9 -8.49 8.71 -6.42
CA LYS A 9 -9.50 7.64 -6.61
C LYS A 9 -9.03 6.29 -6.07
N ARG A 10 -7.74 5.97 -6.22
CA ARG A 10 -7.16 4.74 -5.66
C ARG A 10 -7.17 4.78 -4.13
N ILE A 11 -6.83 5.93 -3.55
CA ILE A 11 -6.86 6.18 -2.11
C ILE A 11 -8.29 6.03 -1.59
N GLU A 12 -9.26 6.72 -2.20
CA GLU A 12 -10.69 6.65 -1.81
C GLU A 12 -11.18 5.20 -1.79
N SER A 13 -10.91 4.44 -2.85
CA SER A 13 -11.34 3.04 -2.93
C SER A 13 -10.66 2.13 -1.90
N ARG A 14 -9.39 2.38 -1.53
CA ARG A 14 -8.66 1.56 -0.56
C ARG A 14 -8.94 1.95 0.89
N ALA A 15 -9.30 3.21 1.12
CA ALA A 15 -9.64 3.75 2.44
C ALA A 15 -10.94 3.15 3.01
N GLU A 16 -11.74 2.45 2.18
CA GLU A 16 -12.84 1.62 2.64
C GLU A 16 -12.33 0.52 3.59
N LEU A 17 -12.54 0.71 4.89
CA LEU A 17 -12.09 -0.23 5.91
C LEU A 17 -12.86 -1.55 5.84
N LEU A 18 -12.12 -2.65 5.88
CA LEU A 18 -12.69 -3.97 6.14
C LEU A 18 -13.24 -4.05 7.59
N PRO A 19 -14.19 -4.95 7.88
CA PRO A 19 -14.70 -5.14 9.25
C PRO A 19 -13.60 -5.40 10.28
N GLU A 20 -12.54 -6.12 9.89
CA GLU A 20 -11.37 -6.40 10.71
C GLU A 20 -10.55 -5.13 10.97
N GLU A 21 -10.32 -4.30 9.96
CA GLU A 21 -9.57 -3.04 10.07
C GLU A 21 -10.33 -2.01 10.91
N SER A 22 -11.65 -1.94 10.76
CA SER A 22 -12.52 -1.10 11.61
C SER A 22 -12.48 -1.52 13.07
N ARG A 23 -12.46 -2.83 13.35
CA ARG A 23 -12.33 -3.37 14.72
C ARG A 23 -10.94 -3.13 15.32
N ALA A 24 -9.90 -3.15 14.50
CA ALA A 24 -8.54 -2.83 14.93
C ALA A 24 -8.38 -1.33 15.25
N GLY A 25 -9.19 -0.47 14.61
CA GLY A 25 -9.22 0.97 14.84
C GLY A 25 -8.16 1.70 14.02
N SER A 26 -8.46 1.94 12.74
CA SER A 26 -7.64 2.81 11.90
C SER A 26 -7.94 4.28 12.20
N ASP A 27 -6.94 5.04 12.64
CA ASP A 27 -7.07 6.47 13.01
C ASP A 27 -7.29 7.37 11.78
N ASP A 28 -6.67 7.02 10.65
CA ASP A 28 -6.79 7.73 9.37
C ASP A 28 -6.72 6.72 8.20
N PRO A 29 -7.88 6.23 7.72
CA PRO A 29 -7.95 5.27 6.63
C PRO A 29 -7.39 5.81 5.30
N GLU A 30 -7.48 7.11 5.04
CA GLU A 30 -6.96 7.72 3.82
C GLU A 30 -5.42 7.78 3.86
N ALA A 31 -4.85 8.20 4.98
CA ALA A 31 -3.40 8.20 5.17
C ALA A 31 -2.83 6.77 5.14
N GLN A 32 -3.53 5.81 5.73
CA GLN A 32 -3.16 4.40 5.65
C GLN A 32 -3.21 3.89 4.20
N ALA A 33 -4.25 4.23 3.45
CA ALA A 33 -4.41 3.84 2.05
C ALA A 33 -3.29 4.43 1.17
N GLU A 34 -2.96 5.71 1.35
CA GLU A 34 -1.85 6.36 0.65
C GLU A 34 -0.52 5.64 0.87
N ALA A 35 -0.15 5.38 2.14
CA ALA A 35 1.10 4.72 2.47
C ALA A 35 1.21 3.30 1.86
N ILE A 36 0.11 2.53 1.88
CA ILE A 36 0.07 1.20 1.29
C ILE A 36 0.22 1.25 -0.23
N LEU A 37 -0.42 2.22 -0.89
CA LEU A 37 -0.35 2.37 -2.34
C LEU A 37 1.05 2.82 -2.78
N GLU A 38 1.67 3.75 -2.06
CA GLU A 38 3.06 4.16 -2.30
C GLU A 38 4.03 2.96 -2.17
N GLU A 39 3.95 2.20 -1.07
CA GLU A 39 4.75 0.98 -0.88
C GLU A 39 4.49 -0.06 -1.99
N SER A 40 3.23 -0.18 -2.44
CA SER A 40 2.88 -1.13 -3.49
C SER A 40 3.41 -0.72 -4.86
N ASP A 41 3.34 0.56 -5.20
CA ASP A 41 3.88 1.11 -6.43
C ASP A 41 5.41 0.93 -6.45
N GLU A 42 6.11 1.19 -5.34
CA GLU A 42 7.55 0.92 -5.20
C GLU A 42 7.92 -0.56 -5.44
N ARG A 43 7.15 -1.50 -4.88
CA ARG A 43 7.40 -2.94 -5.06
C ARG A 43 7.08 -3.43 -6.47
N ILE A 44 6.16 -2.77 -7.17
CA ILE A 44 5.86 -3.06 -8.58
C ILE A 44 6.99 -2.56 -9.48
N ASP A 45 7.56 -1.39 -9.18
CA ASP A 45 8.68 -0.81 -9.93
C ASP A 45 10.01 -1.53 -9.67
N ASP A 46 10.25 -2.03 -8.44
CA ASP A 46 11.42 -2.87 -8.09
C ASP A 46 11.03 -4.21 -7.44
N PRO A 47 10.58 -5.18 -8.25
CA PRO A 47 10.23 -6.51 -7.76
C PRO A 47 11.45 -7.33 -7.33
N GLU A 48 12.64 -7.06 -7.88
CA GLU A 48 13.87 -7.77 -7.54
C GLU A 48 14.42 -7.33 -6.18
N GLY A 49 14.35 -6.03 -5.85
CA GLY A 49 14.65 -5.51 -4.52
C GLY A 49 13.78 -6.18 -3.45
N THR A 50 12.47 -6.18 -3.66
CA THR A 50 11.50 -6.85 -2.77
C THR A 50 11.84 -8.35 -2.56
N ARG A 51 12.25 -9.05 -3.63
CA ARG A 51 12.64 -10.47 -3.52
C ARG A 51 13.92 -10.66 -2.71
N ARG A 52 14.91 -9.79 -2.86
CA ARG A 52 16.19 -9.88 -2.14
C ARG A 52 16.02 -9.68 -0.64
N ASP A 53 15.12 -8.80 -0.22
CA ASP A 53 14.82 -8.54 1.20
C ASP A 53 13.91 -9.62 1.83
N SER A 54 13.29 -10.46 1.01
CA SER A 54 12.36 -11.49 1.47
C SER A 54 13.08 -12.74 2.00
N THR A 55 12.75 -13.15 3.23
CA THR A 55 13.24 -14.43 3.80
C THR A 55 12.49 -15.67 3.30
N GLN A 56 11.33 -15.47 2.66
CA GLN A 56 10.45 -16.54 2.19
C GLN A 56 10.82 -17.07 0.79
N THR A 57 11.46 -16.26 -0.04
CA THR A 57 11.80 -16.63 -1.42
C THR A 57 13.24 -16.26 -1.69
N PRO A 58 14.21 -17.11 -1.30
CA PRO A 58 15.61 -16.87 -1.61
C PRO A 58 15.78 -16.73 -3.13
N GLY A 59 16.53 -15.71 -3.56
CA GLY A 59 16.95 -15.59 -4.95
C GLY A 59 17.75 -16.82 -5.42
N PRO A 60 17.87 -17.05 -6.73
CA PRO A 60 18.70 -18.13 -7.27
C PRO A 60 20.18 -17.99 -6.88
#